data_AF-A0A956DPS6-F1
#
_entry.id   AF-A0A956DPS6-F1
#
_cell.length_a   1.000
_cell.length_b   1.000
_cell.length_c   1.000
_cell.angle_alpha   90.00
_cell.angle_beta   90.00
_cell.angle_gamma   90.00
#
_symmetry.space_group_name_H-M   'P 1'
#
loop_
_entity.id
_entity.type
_entity.pdbx_description
1 polymer ?
#
loop_
_entity_poly.entity_id
_entity_poly.type
_entity_poly.pdbx_seq_one_letter_code
_entity_poly.pdbx_strand_id
1 'polypeptide(L)'
;MHRWSWAMGAVLGALLALVSVLRPQAASPIPDDAVATVNGRPIARGDYERALAGLLSARRSGVDAELRAQVLERLIEQELLVQHGLELGLAERDPKVRLDLGSAVIDLLSARGAHLADPSDEELRRFHRERASWFTRAEAAEVEVVRVA
;
A
#
# COMPACT_ATOMS: atom_id res chain seq x y z
N MET A 1 45.53 0.76 39.30
CA MET A 1 45.85 1.08 37.88
C MET A 1 44.70 0.62 36.95
N HIS A 2 43.44 1.00 37.24
CA HIS A 2 42.25 0.41 36.57
C HIS A 2 41.37 1.40 35.81
N ARG A 3 41.75 2.68 35.75
CA ARG A 3 40.95 3.72 35.07
C ARG A 3 41.17 3.73 33.56
N TRP A 4 42.26 3.13 33.07
CA TRP A 4 42.65 3.21 31.66
C TRP A 4 41.98 2.15 30.77
N SER A 5 41.59 1.01 31.34
CA SER A 5 40.92 -0.08 30.61
C SER A 5 39.56 0.34 30.06
N TRP A 6 38.80 1.14 30.81
CA TRP A 6 37.49 1.66 30.39
C TRP A 6 37.60 2.66 29.24
N ALA A 7 38.60 3.55 29.30
CA ALA A 7 38.85 4.52 28.24
C ALA A 7 39.21 3.83 26.92
N MET A 8 40.00 2.76 26.99
CA MET A 8 40.41 2.01 25.80
C MET A 8 39.26 1.23 25.17
N GLY A 9 38.37 0.65 25.98
CA GLY A 9 37.15 0.02 25.50
C GLY A 9 36.19 0.99 24.83
N ALA A 10 36.02 2.19 25.41
CA ALA A 10 35.17 3.24 24.82
C ALA A 10 35.70 3.73 23.46
N VAL A 11 37.01 3.93 23.33
CA VAL A 11 37.65 4.33 22.07
C VAL A 11 37.50 3.22 21.02
N LEU A 12 37.71 1.96 21.40
CA LEU A 12 37.55 0.84 20.47
C LEU A 12 36.09 0.68 20.00
N GLY A 13 35.13 0.83 20.92
CA GLY A 13 33.70 0.82 20.59
C GLY A 13 33.31 1.96 19.66
N ALA A 14 33.81 3.18 19.90
CA ALA A 14 33.57 4.32 19.02
C ALA A 14 34.17 4.11 17.62
N LEU A 15 35.37 3.54 17.52
CA LEU A 15 36.00 3.19 16.25
C LEU A 15 35.20 2.13 15.48
N LEU A 16 34.72 1.08 16.16
CA LEU A 16 33.88 0.04 15.55
C LEU A 16 32.55 0.60 15.04
N ALA A 17 31.90 1.48 15.83
CA ALA A 17 30.68 2.16 15.41
C ALA A 17 30.91 3.03 14.16
N LEU A 18 32.02 3.77 14.13
CA LEU A 18 32.40 4.61 12.99
C LEU A 18 32.63 3.78 11.72
N VAL A 19 33.34 2.65 11.84
CA VAL A 19 33.56 1.69 10.72
C VAL A 19 32.24 1.06 10.26
N SER A 20 31.32 0.78 11.19
CA SER A 20 30.01 0.21 10.85
C SER A 20 29.14 1.18 10.06
N VAL A 21 29.16 2.48 10.39
CA VAL A 21 28.39 3.51 9.67
C VAL A 21 28.95 3.74 8.26
N LEU A 22 30.28 3.63 8.09
CA LEU A 22 30.96 3.83 6.82
C LEU A 22 30.85 2.63 5.88
N ARG A 23 30.37 1.47 6.34
CA ARG A 23 30.17 0.31 5.48
C ARG A 23 28.94 0.55 4.60
N PRO A 24 29.10 0.59 3.26
CA PRO A 24 27.95 0.62 2.38
C PRO A 24 27.14 -0.65 2.62
N GLN A 25 25.88 -0.49 3.02
CA GLN A 25 24.95 -1.61 3.03
C GLN A 25 24.86 -2.12 1.60
N ALA A 26 25.16 -3.41 1.42
CA ALA A 26 24.93 -4.06 0.13
C ALA A 26 23.46 -3.87 -0.22
N ALA A 27 23.19 -3.24 -1.38
CA ALA A 27 21.82 -3.10 -1.86
C ALA A 27 21.22 -4.50 -1.95
N SER A 28 20.04 -4.69 -1.35
CA SER A 28 19.31 -5.93 -1.52
C SER A 28 19.01 -6.11 -3.00
N PRO A 29 19.18 -7.32 -3.56
CA PRO A 29 18.89 -7.56 -4.97
C PRO A 29 17.44 -7.20 -5.26
N ILE A 30 17.22 -6.51 -6.37
CA ILE A 30 15.88 -6.15 -6.85
C ILE A 30 15.22 -7.44 -7.36
N PRO A 31 14.01 -7.80 -6.89
CA PRO A 31 13.25 -8.93 -7.43
C PRO A 31 13.01 -8.81 -8.94
N ASP A 32 12.90 -9.94 -9.64
CA ASP A 32 12.76 -9.97 -11.12
C ASP A 32 11.51 -9.22 -11.62
N ASP A 33 10.45 -9.21 -10.81
CA ASP A 33 9.17 -8.56 -11.07
C ASP A 33 9.12 -7.09 -10.59
N ALA A 34 10.24 -6.52 -10.14
CA ALA A 34 10.36 -5.16 -9.67
C ALA A 34 11.31 -4.31 -10.53
N VAL A 35 11.10 -2.99 -10.51
CA VAL A 35 11.97 -2.01 -11.20
C VAL A 35 12.86 -1.22 -10.23
N ALA A 36 12.47 -1.15 -8.95
CA ALA A 36 13.19 -0.50 -7.88
C ALA A 36 12.72 -1.02 -6.53
N THR A 37 13.44 -0.67 -5.46
CA THR A 37 13.03 -0.93 -4.07
C THR A 37 13.11 0.35 -3.25
N VAL A 38 12.08 0.66 -2.47
CA VAL A 38 12.02 1.81 -1.55
C VAL A 38 11.92 1.30 -0.13
N ASN A 39 12.98 1.49 0.67
CA ASN A 39 13.08 0.96 2.05
C ASN A 39 12.75 -0.55 2.15
N GLY A 40 13.20 -1.32 1.15
CA GLY A 40 12.96 -2.77 1.06
C GLY A 40 11.61 -3.18 0.49
N ARG A 41 10.70 -2.23 0.17
CA ARG A 41 9.46 -2.51 -0.55
C ARG A 41 9.69 -2.45 -2.07
N PRO A 42 9.35 -3.49 -2.84
CA PRO A 42 9.52 -3.48 -4.29
C PRO A 42 8.47 -2.60 -4.97
N ILE A 43 8.90 -1.80 -5.95
CA ILE A 43 8.01 -1.17 -6.93
C ILE A 43 7.81 -2.16 -8.07
N ALA A 44 6.59 -2.68 -8.20
CA ALA A 44 6.27 -3.71 -9.18
C ALA A 44 6.41 -3.19 -10.63
N ARG A 45 6.96 -4.03 -11.51
CA ARG A 45 7.08 -3.74 -12.94
C ARG A 45 5.74 -3.44 -13.59
N GLY A 46 4.68 -4.14 -13.18
CA GLY A 46 3.32 -3.89 -13.68
C GLY A 46 2.81 -2.49 -13.33
N ASP A 47 3.16 -1.95 -12.16
CA ASP A 47 2.77 -0.58 -11.76
C ASP A 47 3.51 0.46 -12.59
N TYR A 48 4.80 0.23 -12.83
CA TYR A 48 5.62 1.04 -13.72
C TYR A 48 5.07 1.08 -15.14
N GLU A 49 4.76 -0.08 -15.73
CA GLU A 49 4.23 -0.17 -17.08
C GLU A 49 2.84 0.49 -17.20
N ARG A 50 1.97 0.32 -16.20
CA ARG A 50 0.66 1.02 -16.16
C ARG A 50 0.83 2.53 -16.07
N ALA A 51 1.72 3.01 -15.22
CA ALA A 51 2.01 4.44 -15.09
C ALA A 51 2.56 5.03 -16.39
N LEU A 52 3.44 4.29 -17.06
CA LEU A 52 4.00 4.67 -18.35
C LEU A 52 2.92 4.70 -19.45
N ALA A 53 2.08 3.67 -19.54
CA ALA A 53 0.97 3.60 -20.49
C ALA A 53 -0.04 4.75 -20.30
N GLY A 54 -0.35 5.10 -19.04
CA GLY A 54 -1.21 6.24 -18.72
C GLY A 54 -0.66 7.57 -19.26
N LEU A 55 0.64 7.81 -19.10
CA LEU A 55 1.29 9.02 -19.63
C LEU A 55 1.37 9.06 -21.15
N LEU A 56 1.57 7.90 -21.80
CA LEU A 56 1.55 7.81 -23.26
C LEU A 56 0.15 8.03 -23.82
N SER A 57 -0.90 7.55 -23.14
CA SER A 57 -2.27 7.82 -23.58
C SER A 57 -2.60 9.33 -23.60
N ALA A 58 -1.92 10.11 -22.76
CA ALA A 58 -2.07 11.56 -22.67
C ALA A 58 -1.15 12.35 -23.63
N ARG A 59 -0.13 11.72 -24.23
CA ARG A 59 0.92 12.42 -25.00
C ARG A 59 1.11 11.77 -26.39
N ARG A 60 1.20 12.57 -27.46
CA ARG A 60 1.48 12.04 -28.82
C ARG A 60 2.95 11.66 -29.07
N SER A 61 3.88 12.08 -28.22
CA SER A 61 5.30 11.75 -28.38
C SER A 61 5.62 10.38 -27.79
N GLY A 62 6.53 9.65 -28.45
CA GLY A 62 6.95 8.31 -28.04
C GLY A 62 7.72 8.29 -26.71
N VAL A 63 8.05 7.07 -26.26
CA VAL A 63 8.78 6.86 -25.00
C VAL A 63 10.29 7.06 -25.19
N ASP A 64 10.84 8.13 -24.64
CA ASP A 64 12.29 8.32 -24.51
C ASP A 64 12.84 7.83 -23.16
N ALA A 65 14.15 7.87 -22.97
CA ALA A 65 14.80 7.44 -21.73
C ALA A 65 14.49 8.39 -20.55
N GLU A 66 14.33 9.67 -20.86
CA GLU A 66 14.04 10.72 -19.88
C GLU A 66 12.64 10.53 -19.26
N LEU A 67 11.62 10.30 -20.08
CA LEU A 67 10.27 9.99 -19.61
C LEU A 67 10.25 8.74 -18.73
N ARG A 68 11.01 7.70 -19.10
CA ARG A 68 11.13 6.47 -18.30
C ARG A 68 11.69 6.74 -16.91
N ALA A 69 12.73 7.58 -16.82
CA ALA A 69 13.33 7.98 -15.55
C ALA A 69 12.36 8.82 -14.71
N GLN A 70 11.69 9.80 -15.31
CA GLN A 70 10.69 10.63 -14.62
C GLN A 70 9.52 9.82 -14.06
N VAL A 71 9.04 8.81 -14.80
CA VAL A 71 7.98 7.92 -14.31
C VAL A 71 8.45 7.12 -13.10
N LEU A 72 9.67 6.59 -13.15
CA LEU A 72 10.23 5.83 -12.04
C LEU A 72 10.41 6.71 -10.81
N GLU A 73 11.00 7.90 -10.97
CA GLU A 73 11.21 8.86 -9.89
C GLU A 73 9.89 9.22 -9.21
N ARG A 74 8.85 9.52 -10.00
CA ARG A 74 7.51 9.80 -9.47
C ARG A 74 6.95 8.64 -8.66
N LEU A 75 7.14 7.39 -9.09
CA LEU A 75 6.68 6.22 -8.33
C LEU A 75 7.46 6.05 -7.02
N ILE A 76 8.76 6.35 -7.02
CA ILE A 76 9.59 6.34 -5.81
C ILE A 76 9.11 7.41 -4.84
N GLU A 77 8.92 8.65 -5.30
CA GLU A 77 8.40 9.75 -4.48
C GLU A 77 7.02 9.42 -3.88
N GLN A 78 6.12 8.85 -4.70
CA GLN A 78 4.80 8.43 -4.25
C GLN A 78 4.87 7.36 -3.16
N GLU A 79 5.71 6.33 -3.34
CA GLU A 79 5.90 5.28 -2.32
C GLU A 79 6.51 5.85 -1.04
N LEU A 80 7.47 6.77 -1.13
CA LEU A 80 8.04 7.45 0.04
C LEU A 80 6.98 8.24 0.81
N LEU A 81 6.10 8.97 0.12
CA LEU A 81 4.99 9.69 0.75
C LEU A 81 3.97 8.75 1.40
N VAL A 82 3.66 7.63 0.76
CA VAL A 82 2.77 6.61 1.32
C VAL A 82 3.37 6.01 2.58
N GLN A 83 4.64 5.59 2.54
CA GLN A 83 5.34 5.06 3.71
C GLN A 83 5.33 6.06 4.86
N HIS A 84 5.66 7.32 4.58
CA HIS A 84 5.64 8.36 5.60
C HIS A 84 4.23 8.61 6.16
N GLY A 85 3.19 8.62 5.32
CA GLY A 85 1.80 8.74 5.78
C GLY A 85 1.36 7.60 6.69
N LEU A 86 1.84 6.38 6.42
CA LEU A 86 1.61 5.21 7.29
C LEU A 86 2.39 5.32 8.60
N GLU A 87 3.64 5.77 8.57
CA GLU A 87 4.43 6.04 9.79
C GLU A 87 3.77 7.07 10.71
N LEU A 88 3.13 8.09 10.14
CA LEU A 88 2.36 9.09 10.88
C LEU A 88 1.02 8.55 11.42
N GLY A 89 0.60 7.34 11.02
CA GLY A 89 -0.66 6.73 11.41
C GLY A 89 -1.88 7.41 10.78
N LEU A 90 -1.74 7.96 9.57
CA LEU A 90 -2.85 8.66 8.90
C LEU A 90 -3.99 7.70 8.56
N ALA A 91 -3.70 6.44 8.24
CA ALA A 91 -4.72 5.43 7.93
C ALA A 91 -5.67 5.16 9.10
N GLU A 92 -5.19 5.28 10.33
CA GLU A 92 -5.96 5.03 11.54
C GLU A 92 -6.59 6.32 12.11
N ARG A 93 -5.87 7.44 12.03
CA ARG A 93 -6.20 8.67 12.78
C ARG A 93 -6.93 9.71 11.93
N ASP A 94 -6.69 9.75 10.62
CA ASP A 94 -7.34 10.70 9.72
C ASP A 94 -8.66 10.11 9.18
N PRO A 95 -9.82 10.73 9.47
CA PRO A 95 -11.12 10.21 9.03
C PRO A 95 -11.27 10.13 7.51
N LYS A 96 -10.66 11.06 6.77
CA LYS A 96 -10.72 11.09 5.30
C LYS A 96 -9.89 9.95 4.72
N VAL A 97 -8.66 9.77 5.18
CA VAL A 97 -7.80 8.68 4.70
C VAL A 97 -8.43 7.32 4.98
N ARG A 98 -8.98 7.13 6.18
CA ARG A 98 -9.66 5.89 6.54
C ARG A 98 -10.89 5.61 5.68
N LEU A 99 -11.67 6.64 5.33
CA LEU A 99 -12.82 6.53 4.42
C LEU A 99 -12.38 6.20 2.99
N ASP A 100 -11.36 6.89 2.49
CA ASP A 100 -10.83 6.68 1.13
C ASP A 100 -10.26 5.26 0.99
N LEU A 101 -9.54 4.76 2.01
CA LEU A 101 -9.04 3.38 2.04
C LEU A 101 -10.18 2.34 2.05
N GLY A 102 -11.22 2.57 2.86
CA GLY A 102 -12.41 1.70 2.88
C GLY A 102 -13.10 1.62 1.52
N SER A 103 -13.27 2.77 0.86
CA SER A 103 -13.84 2.86 -0.49
C SER A 103 -12.98 2.10 -1.51
N ALA A 104 -11.66 2.29 -1.48
CA ALA A 104 -10.74 1.61 -2.40
C ALA A 104 -10.80 0.07 -2.26
N VAL A 105 -10.98 -0.44 -1.04
CA VAL A 105 -11.15 -1.89 -0.81
C VAL A 105 -12.47 -2.39 -1.42
N ILE A 106 -13.56 -1.65 -1.25
CA ILE A 106 -14.86 -1.99 -1.85
C ILE A 106 -14.76 -2.02 -3.37
N ASP A 107 -14.11 -1.02 -3.97
CA ASP A 107 -13.91 -0.94 -5.42
C ASP A 107 -13.07 -2.10 -5.94
N LEU A 108 -11.99 -2.46 -5.24
CA LEU A 108 -11.14 -3.61 -5.58
C LEU A 108 -11.93 -4.93 -5.58
N LEU A 109 -12.74 -5.15 -4.55
CA LEU A 109 -13.56 -6.37 -4.44
C LEU A 109 -14.65 -6.40 -5.51
N SER A 110 -15.24 -5.25 -5.81
CA SER A 110 -16.27 -5.12 -6.86
C SER A 110 -15.69 -5.40 -8.24
N ALA A 111 -14.51 -4.85 -8.56
CA ALA A 111 -13.81 -5.10 -9.82
C ALA A 111 -13.45 -6.58 -10.00
N ARG A 112 -13.07 -7.26 -8.92
CA ARG A 112 -12.79 -8.71 -8.95
C ARG A 112 -14.06 -9.52 -9.20
N GLY A 113 -15.18 -9.13 -8.58
CA GLY A 113 -16.48 -9.76 -8.76
C GLY A 113 -17.08 -9.58 -10.15
N ALA A 114 -16.79 -8.46 -10.82
CA ALA A 114 -17.27 -8.15 -12.17
C ALA A 114 -16.77 -9.14 -13.25
N HIS A 115 -15.76 -9.95 -12.95
CA HIS A 115 -15.31 -11.03 -13.83
C HIS A 115 -16.06 -12.36 -13.62
N LEU A 116 -16.97 -12.44 -12.65
CA LEU A 116 -17.87 -13.58 -12.49
C LEU A 116 -18.99 -13.48 -13.52
N ALA A 117 -19.42 -14.63 -14.06
CA ALA A 117 -20.61 -14.66 -14.91
C ALA A 117 -21.81 -14.16 -14.12
N ASP A 118 -22.64 -13.32 -14.75
CA ASP A 118 -23.89 -12.88 -14.14
C ASP A 118 -24.74 -14.10 -13.74
N PRO A 119 -25.31 -14.11 -12.53
CA PRO A 119 -26.15 -15.21 -12.09
C PRO A 119 -27.34 -15.35 -13.03
N SER A 120 -27.66 -16.60 -13.36
CA SER A 120 -28.81 -16.91 -14.19
C SER A 120 -30.12 -16.54 -13.50
N ASP A 121 -31.14 -16.30 -14.32
CA ASP A 121 -32.51 -16.08 -13.90
C ASP A 121 -33.04 -17.14 -12.91
N GLU A 122 -32.63 -18.39 -13.08
CA GLU A 122 -33.00 -19.49 -12.18
C GLU A 122 -32.31 -19.39 -10.82
N GLU A 123 -31.03 -19.02 -10.80
CA GLU A 123 -30.28 -18.76 -9.58
C GLU A 123 -30.87 -17.58 -8.80
N LEU A 124 -31.24 -16.50 -9.48
CA LEU A 124 -31.91 -15.35 -8.88
C LEU A 124 -33.26 -15.73 -8.27
N ARG A 125 -34.09 -16.49 -9.01
CA ARG A 125 -35.39 -16.97 -8.51
C ARG A 125 -35.23 -17.90 -7.31
N ARG A 126 -34.22 -18.78 -7.32
CA ARG A 126 -33.91 -19.67 -6.19
C ARG A 126 -33.44 -18.88 -4.97
N PHE A 127 -32.50 -17.96 -5.14
CA PHE A 127 -32.01 -17.08 -4.08
C PHE A 127 -33.14 -16.27 -3.43
N HIS A 128 -34.02 -15.68 -4.24
CA HIS A 128 -35.17 -14.93 -3.73
C HIS A 128 -36.12 -15.81 -2.90
N ARG A 129 -36.41 -17.03 -3.37
CA ARG A 129 -37.26 -17.97 -2.61
C ARG A 129 -36.60 -18.41 -1.29
N GLU A 130 -35.31 -18.72 -1.31
CA GLU A 130 -34.54 -19.14 -0.13
C GLU A 130 -34.39 -18.01 0.90
N ARG A 131 -34.38 -16.76 0.45
CA ARG A 131 -34.17 -15.57 1.29
C ARG A 131 -35.34 -14.60 1.27
N ALA A 132 -36.57 -15.11 1.12
CA ALA A 132 -37.76 -14.27 0.98
C ALA A 132 -37.94 -13.27 2.14
N SER A 133 -37.53 -13.66 3.35
CA SER A 133 -37.58 -12.81 4.56
C SER A 133 -36.63 -11.60 4.53
N TRP A 134 -35.61 -11.58 3.67
CA TRP A 134 -34.71 -10.43 3.52
C TRP A 134 -35.35 -9.28 2.73
N PHE A 135 -36.36 -9.60 1.92
CA PHE A 135 -37.02 -8.66 1.01
C PHE A 135 -38.39 -8.21 1.51
N THR A 136 -38.82 -8.70 2.68
CA THR A 136 -40.01 -8.19 3.37
C THR A 136 -39.66 -6.89 4.09
N ARG A 137 -40.61 -5.94 4.14
CA ARG A 137 -40.47 -4.70 4.90
C ARG A 137 -40.15 -5.05 6.36
N ALA A 138 -38.99 -4.62 6.85
CA ALA A 138 -38.66 -4.76 8.26
C ALA A 138 -39.71 -4.00 9.08
N GLU A 139 -40.26 -4.64 10.12
CA GLU A 139 -40.98 -3.90 11.15
C GLU A 139 -39.98 -2.92 11.80
N ALA A 140 -40.41 -1.68 12.00
CA ALA A 140 -39.56 -0.68 12.63
C ALA A 140 -39.20 -1.16 14.04
N ALA A 141 -37.93 -1.46 14.27
CA ALA A 141 -37.41 -1.77 15.59
C ALA A 141 -36.95 -0.46 16.25
N GLU A 142 -37.54 -0.13 17.39
CA GLU A 142 -37.01 0.90 18.28
C GLU A 142 -35.82 0.31 19.03
N VAL A 143 -34.63 0.91 18.89
CA VAL A 143 -33.40 0.43 19.52
C VAL A 143 -32.94 1.46 20.54
N GLU A 144 -32.94 1.08 21.81
CA GLU A 144 -32.36 1.90 22.89
C GLU A 144 -30.84 1.64 22.96
N VAL A 145 -30.05 2.67 22.71
CA VAL A 145 -28.58 2.58 22.77
C VAL A 145 -28.09 3.12 24.11
N VAL A 146 -27.66 2.21 24.99
CA VAL A 146 -26.96 2.58 26.23
C VAL A 146 -25.46 2.71 25.96
N ARG A 147 -24.89 3.90 26.20
CA ARG A 147 -23.45 4.11 26.18
C ARG A 147 -22.91 4.11 27.60
N VAL A 148 -21.86 3.33 27.85
CA VAL A 148 -21.09 3.33 29.09
C VAL A 148 -19.84 4.20 28.87
N ALA A 149 -19.61 5.15 29.76
CA ALA A 149 -18.45 6.03 29.79
C ALA A 149 -17.30 5.42 30.60
#